data_AF-Q4RZI0-F1
#
_entry.id   AF-Q4RZI0-F1
#
_cell.length_a   1.000
_cell.length_b   1.000
_cell.length_c   1.000
_cell.angle_alpha   90.00
_cell.angle_beta   90.00
_cell.angle_gamma   90.00
#
_symmetry.space_group_name_H-M   'P 1'
#
loop_
_entity.id
_entity.type
_entity.pdbx_description
1 polymer ?
#
loop_
_entity_poly.entity_id
_entity_poly.type
_entity_poly.pdbx_seq_one_letter_code
_entity_poly.pdbx_strand_id
1 'polypeptide(L)'
;VEIQDLISGNRYDGKDDFAVVLQPFLQTSFIPTIGVGEVDTSFFSVDCFHISERAHAEMAIALWNNMLEPLGRKQAFNNFTYDRSKIHCPT
;
A
#
# COMPACT_ATOMS: atom_id res chain seq x y z
N VAL A 1 10.18 -11.83 -0.70
CA VAL A 1 10.51 -13.27 -0.61
C VAL A 1 9.89 -13.81 0.66
N GLU A 2 10.33 -13.37 1.85
CA GLU A 2 9.81 -13.83 3.15
C GLU A 2 8.28 -13.75 3.33
N ILE A 3 7.63 -12.64 2.96
CA ILE A 3 6.17 -12.52 3.08
C ILE A 3 5.43 -13.47 2.12
N GLN A 4 5.96 -13.71 0.93
CA GLN A 4 5.35 -14.64 -0.01
C GLN A 4 5.48 -16.08 0.50
N ASP A 5 6.62 -16.42 1.10
CA ASP A 5 6.88 -17.73 1.70
C ASP A 5 5.95 -18.00 2.90
N LEU A 6 5.63 -16.97 3.69
CA LEU A 6 4.66 -17.07 4.79
C LEU A 6 3.25 -17.45 4.29
N ILE A 7 2.86 -16.97 3.11
CA ILE A 7 1.53 -17.15 2.54
C ILE A 7 1.44 -18.46 1.76
N SER A 8 2.53 -18.88 1.11
CA SER A 8 2.58 -20.13 0.35
C SER A 8 2.77 -21.38 1.22
N GLY A 9 3.07 -21.21 2.51
CA GLY A 9 3.13 -22.30 3.47
C GLY A 9 1.74 -22.81 3.90
N ASN A 10 1.71 -23.99 4.52
CA ASN A 10 0.48 -24.69 4.91
C ASN A 10 -0.19 -24.18 6.20
N ARG A 11 0.31 -23.07 6.77
CA ARG A 11 -0.14 -22.57 8.08
C ARG A 11 -1.62 -22.16 8.09
N TYR A 12 -2.15 -21.79 6.94
CA TYR A 12 -3.51 -21.28 6.79
C TYR A 12 -4.42 -22.20 5.96
N ASP A 13 -3.90 -23.36 5.53
CA ASP A 13 -4.65 -24.33 4.74
C ASP A 13 -5.77 -24.98 5.56
N GLY A 14 -6.91 -25.26 4.92
CA GLY A 14 -8.04 -25.97 5.54
C GLY A 14 -8.84 -25.15 6.56
N LYS A 15 -8.65 -23.83 6.61
CA LYS A 15 -9.52 -22.92 7.39
C LYS A 15 -10.68 -22.44 6.52
N ASP A 16 -11.90 -22.73 6.95
CA ASP A 16 -13.12 -22.34 6.22
C ASP A 16 -13.58 -20.91 6.56
N ASP A 17 -12.99 -20.28 7.58
CA ASP A 17 -13.39 -18.99 8.14
C ASP A 17 -12.32 -17.89 8.00
N PHE A 18 -11.19 -18.18 7.35
CA PHE A 18 -10.05 -17.28 7.30
C PHE A 18 -9.25 -17.42 6.01
N ALA A 19 -8.81 -16.28 5.46
CA ALA A 19 -7.92 -16.23 4.30
C ALA A 19 -6.83 -15.19 4.51
N VAL A 20 -5.67 -15.41 3.90
CA VAL A 20 -4.55 -14.46 3.86
C VAL A 20 -4.38 -13.96 2.44
N VAL A 21 -4.44 -12.64 2.26
CA VAL A 21 -4.23 -12.01 0.95
C VAL A 21 -3.16 -10.93 1.09
N LEU A 22 -2.05 -11.11 0.37
CA LEU A 22 -0.99 -10.11 0.33
C LEU A 22 -1.46 -8.83 -0.35
N GLN A 23 -1.15 -7.69 0.26
CA GLN A 23 -1.31 -6.37 -0.36
C GLN A 23 0.08 -5.74 -0.53
N PRO A 24 0.71 -5.81 -1.72
CA PRO A 24 2.13 -5.47 -1.87
C PRO A 24 2.38 -3.97 -2.08
N PHE A 25 1.41 -3.09 -1.86
CA PHE A 25 1.53 -1.65 -2.14
C PHE A 25 2.71 -0.94 -1.44
N LEU A 26 3.28 -1.53 -0.38
CA LEU A 26 4.48 -1.04 0.32
C LEU A 26 5.80 -1.61 -0.20
N GLN A 27 5.78 -2.61 -1.09
CA GLN A 27 6.97 -3.31 -1.56
C GLN A 27 7.95 -2.37 -2.26
N THR A 28 7.42 -1.45 -3.07
CA THR A 28 8.16 -0.38 -3.74
C THR A 28 7.69 0.95 -3.20
N SER A 29 8.23 1.33 -2.04
CA SER A 29 7.97 2.63 -1.43
C SER A 29 9.02 3.64 -1.89
N PHE A 30 8.58 4.82 -2.31
CA PHE A 30 9.44 5.96 -2.61
C PHE A 30 9.14 7.11 -1.66
N ILE A 31 10.16 7.93 -1.41
CA ILE A 31 9.98 9.19 -0.70
C ILE A 31 9.37 10.19 -1.69
N PRO A 32 8.17 10.73 -1.44
CA PRO A 32 7.57 11.70 -2.35
C PRO A 32 8.45 12.96 -2.44
N THR A 33 8.59 13.52 -3.65
CA THR A 33 9.42 14.70 -3.89
C THR A 33 8.61 15.86 -4.47
N ILE A 34 8.90 17.07 -4.00
CA ILE A 34 8.41 18.33 -4.58
C ILE A 34 9.48 18.87 -5.54
N GLY A 35 9.48 18.38 -6.78
CA GLY A 35 10.48 18.77 -7.77
C GLY A 35 11.75 17.89 -7.74
N VAL A 36 12.88 18.46 -8.18
CA VAL A 36 14.12 17.69 -8.38
C VAL A 36 14.91 17.62 -7.07
N GLY A 37 14.89 16.46 -6.42
CA GLY A 37 15.73 16.15 -5.25
C GLY A 37 15.23 16.71 -3.90
N GLU A 38 14.13 17.45 -3.89
CA GLU A 38 13.53 17.99 -2.66
C GLU A 38 12.42 17.06 -2.16
N VAL A 39 12.52 16.61 -0.91
CA VAL A 39 11.53 15.74 -0.28
C VAL A 39 10.29 16.55 0.07
N ASP A 40 9.11 16.01 -0.26
CA ASP A 40 7.84 16.58 0.19
C ASP A 40 7.61 16.23 1.66
N THR A 41 8.00 17.16 2.54
CA THR A 41 7.86 17.01 3.98
C THR A 41 6.39 16.96 4.45
N SER A 42 5.42 17.33 3.61
CA SER A 42 3.99 17.26 3.96
C SER A 42 3.48 15.83 4.18
N PHE A 43 4.23 14.82 3.71
CA PHE A 43 3.94 13.41 3.96
C PHE A 43 4.47 12.88 5.30
N PHE A 44 5.24 13.67 6.04
CA PHE A 44 5.78 13.30 7.35
C PHE A 44 5.17 14.14 8.47
N SER A 45 5.19 13.59 9.67
CA SER A 45 4.77 14.26 10.90
C SER A 45 5.85 15.24 11.38
N VAL A 46 5.57 15.94 12.48
CA VAL A 46 6.48 16.95 13.07
C VAL A 46 7.85 16.41 13.47
N ASP A 47 7.98 15.09 13.64
CA ASP A 47 9.23 14.41 13.97
C ASP A 47 10.02 13.92 12.74
N CYS A 48 9.51 14.16 11.53
CA CYS A 48 10.09 13.71 10.27
C CYS A 48 10.25 12.18 10.15
N PHE A 49 9.58 11.40 10.99
CA PHE A 49 9.67 9.95 11.03
C PHE A 49 8.30 9.29 10.83
N HIS A 50 7.32 9.64 11.66
CA HIS A 50 5.97 9.15 11.45
C HIS A 50 5.40 9.79 10.18
N ILE A 51 4.55 9.03 9.50
CA ILE A 51 3.83 9.53 8.33
C ILE A 51 2.68 10.45 8.77
N SER A 52 2.43 11.50 8.00
CA SER A 52 1.34 12.44 8.29
C SER A 52 -0.03 11.84 7.97
N GLU A 53 -1.10 12.53 8.37
CA GLU A 53 -2.48 12.20 7.95
C GLU A 53 -2.58 12.08 6.42
N ARG A 54 -1.89 12.98 5.69
CA ARG A 54 -1.85 12.98 4.23
C ARG A 54 -1.27 11.67 3.69
N ALA A 55 -0.13 11.22 4.22
CA ALA A 55 0.48 9.94 3.81
C ALA A 55 -0.38 8.74 4.21
N HIS A 56 -0.97 8.74 5.42
CA HIS A 56 -1.92 7.72 5.83
C HIS A 56 -3.10 7.60 4.86
N ALA A 57 -3.65 8.72 4.42
CA ALA A 57 -4.76 8.72 3.46
C ALA A 57 -4.37 8.13 2.11
N GLU A 58 -3.16 8.39 1.62
CA GLU A 58 -2.65 7.81 0.37
C GLU A 58 -2.45 6.30 0.50
N MET A 59 -1.91 5.82 1.62
CA MET A 59 -1.76 4.39 1.92
C MET A 59 -3.10 3.68 2.07
N ALA A 60 -4.10 4.34 2.66
CA ALA A 60 -5.46 3.80 2.77
C ALA A 60 -6.09 3.60 1.39
N ILE A 61 -5.90 4.55 0.46
CA ILE A 61 -6.34 4.40 -0.93
C ILE A 61 -5.58 3.26 -1.61
N ALA A 62 -4.27 3.16 -1.43
CA ALA A 62 -3.49 2.09 -2.03
C ALA A 62 -3.97 0.71 -1.56
N LEU A 63 -4.23 0.54 -0.25
CA LEU A 63 -4.82 -0.67 0.30
C LEU A 63 -6.22 -0.97 -0.27
N TRP A 64 -7.10 0.03 -0.33
CA TRP A 64 -8.43 -0.11 -0.93
C TRP A 64 -8.37 -0.55 -2.40
N ASN A 65 -7.53 0.17 -3.16
CA ASN A 65 -6.92 -0.19 -4.44
C ASN A 65 -6.72 -1.70 -4.57
N ASN A 66 -5.79 -2.15 -3.74
CA ASN A 66 -5.24 -3.47 -3.75
C ASN A 66 -6.28 -4.55 -3.40
N MET A 67 -7.23 -4.27 -2.51
CA MET A 67 -8.32 -5.20 -2.19
C MET A 67 -9.23 -5.48 -3.39
N LEU A 68 -9.41 -4.52 -4.29
CA LEU A 68 -10.24 -4.65 -5.50
C LEU A 68 -9.48 -5.24 -6.70
N GLU A 69 -8.15 -5.30 -6.62
CA GLU A 69 -7.32 -5.85 -7.69
C GLU A 69 -7.26 -7.39 -7.66
N PRO A 70 -7.26 -8.04 -8.83
CA PRO A 70 -7.17 -9.50 -8.93
C PRO A 70 -5.85 -10.04 -8.37
N LEU A 71 -5.89 -11.24 -7.79
CA LEU A 71 -4.72 -11.95 -7.29
C LEU A 71 -3.63 -12.07 -8.38
N GLY A 72 -2.37 -11.87 -8.00
CA GLY A 72 -1.22 -11.89 -8.90
C GLY A 72 -1.07 -10.64 -9.78
N ARG A 73 -2.02 -9.71 -9.77
CA ARG A 73 -1.98 -8.44 -10.52
C ARG A 73 -2.15 -7.21 -9.63
N LYS A 74 -1.82 -7.36 -8.35
CA LYS A 74 -1.89 -6.30 -7.36
C LYS A 74 -0.74 -5.31 -7.53
N GLN A 75 -1.04 -4.02 -7.41
CA GLN A 75 -0.05 -2.96 -7.45
C GLN A 75 0.94 -3.09 -6.28
N ALA A 76 2.23 -2.89 -6.55
CA ALA A 76 3.31 -3.06 -5.57
C ALA A 76 3.92 -1.74 -5.06
N PHE A 77 3.30 -0.60 -5.37
CA PHE A 77 3.79 0.74 -5.02
C PHE A 77 2.64 1.64 -4.53
N ASN A 78 2.98 2.72 -3.84
CA ASN A 78 2.04 3.79 -3.49
C ASN A 78 2.14 4.93 -4.51
N ASN A 79 1.02 5.53 -4.91
CA ASN A 79 1.05 6.72 -5.76
C ASN A 79 0.71 7.97 -4.94
N PHE A 80 1.73 8.71 -4.49
CA PHE A 80 1.60 9.87 -3.58
C PHE A 80 1.28 11.20 -4.29
N THR A 81 0.25 11.22 -5.13
CA THR A 81 -0.18 12.44 -5.86
C THR A 81 -1.22 13.29 -5.12
N TYR A 82 -1.80 12.77 -4.03
CA TYR A 82 -2.94 13.37 -3.32
C TYR A 82 -4.19 13.61 -4.18
N ASP A 83 -4.25 12.97 -5.35
CA ASP A 83 -5.42 12.97 -6.23
C ASP A 83 -6.42 11.89 -5.79
N ARG A 84 -7.64 12.29 -5.44
CA ARG A 84 -8.71 11.37 -4.98
C ARG A 84 -9.42 10.66 -6.13
N SER A 85 -9.21 11.07 -7.38
CA SER A 85 -9.79 10.40 -8.56
C SER A 85 -9.29 8.97 -8.76
N LYS A 86 -8.13 8.64 -8.17
CA LYS A 86 -7.51 7.31 -8.25
C LYS A 86 -8.20 6.23 -7.40
N ILE A 87 -9.21 6.58 -6.61
CA ILE A 87 -9.95 5.61 -5.79
C ILE A 87 -10.83 4.76 -6.71
N HIS A 88 -10.69 3.45 -6.66
CA HIS A 88 -11.51 2.53 -7.44
C HIS A 88 -12.84 2.24 -6.75
N CYS A 89 -13.90 2.23 -7.54
CA CYS A 89 -15.21 1.75 -7.10
C CYS A 89 -15.27 0.22 -7.28
N PRO A 90 -15.91 -0.51 -6.34
CA PRO A 90 -16.24 -1.91 -6.56
C PRO A 90 -17.12 -2.08 -7.81
N THR A 91 -16.89 -3.16 -8.56
CA THR A 91 -17.69 -3.56 -9.74
C THR A 91 -18.68 -4.65 -9.39
#